data_AF-A0AAJ2NUM9-F1
#
_entry.id   AF-A0AAJ2NUM9-F1
#
_cell.length_a   1.000
_cell.length_b   1.000
_cell.length_c   1.000
_cell.angle_alpha   90.00
_cell.angle_beta   90.00
_cell.angle_gamma   90.00
#
_symmetry.space_group_name_H-M   'P 1'
#
loop_
_entity.id
_entity.type
_entity.pdbx_description
1 polymer ?
#
loop_
_entity_poly.entity_id
_entity_poly.type
_entity_poly.pdbx_seq_one_letter_code
_entity_poly.pdbx_strand_id
1 'polypeptide(L)' 'FVEQIRKTLYFSKIISYAQGFAQYKVASSEYGWDLQLGEIAKIFRGGCIIRAAFLENIMDAYDRNPNLENLLLDAYFQ' A
#
# COMPACT_ATOMS: atom_id res chain seq x y z
N PHE A 1 -22.58 -6.06 14.49
CA PHE A 1 -22.10 -4.68 14.71
C PHE A 1 -20.57 -4.60 14.79
N VAL A 2 -19.91 -5.17 15.81
CA VAL A 2 -18.43 -5.11 15.96
C VAL A 2 -17.69 -5.59 14.70
N GLU A 3 -18.12 -6.70 14.11
CA GLU A 3 -17.50 -7.22 12.88
C GLU A 3 -17.62 -6.28 11.67
N GLN A 4 -18.73 -5.52 11.58
CA GLN A 4 -18.90 -4.52 10.52
C GLN A 4 -17.90 -3.37 10.72
N ILE A 5 -17.73 -2.89 11.95
CA ILE A 5 -16.74 -1.86 12.27
C ILE A 5 -15.33 -2.34 11.95
N ARG A 6 -14.99 -3.59 12.30
CA ARG A 6 -13.68 -4.18 12.00
C ARG A 6 -13.42 -4.19 10.49
N LYS A 7 -14.40 -4.62 9.69
CA LYS A 7 -14.30 -4.62 8.22
C LYS A 7 -14.18 -3.21 7.65
N THR A 8 -15.02 -2.28 8.12
CA THR A 8 -14.97 -0.87 7.68
C THR A 8 -13.63 -0.23 8.00
N LEU A 9 -13.10 -0.42 9.21
CA LEU A 9 -11.79 0.10 9.59
C LEU A 9 -10.68 -0.45 8.69
N TYR A 10 -10.70 -1.77 8.43
CA TYR A 10 -9.72 -2.40 7.57
C TYR A 10 -9.81 -1.88 6.12
N PHE A 11 -11.02 -1.74 5.59
CA PHE A 11 -11.24 -1.18 4.26
C PHE A 11 -10.80 0.30 4.18
N SER A 12 -11.17 1.14 5.15
CA SER A 12 -10.72 2.53 5.22
C SER A 12 -9.20 2.64 5.26
N LYS A 13 -8.52 1.71 5.96
CA LYS A 13 -7.06 1.60 5.94
C LYS A 13 -6.56 1.27 4.53
N ILE A 14 -7.12 0.28 3.85
CA ILE A 14 -6.73 -0.07 2.47
C ILE A 14 -6.84 1.15 1.55
N ILE A 15 -7.95 1.88 1.61
CA ILE A 15 -8.17 3.08 0.80
C ILE A 15 -7.12 4.17 1.09
N SER A 16 -6.83 4.42 2.37
CA SER A 16 -5.81 5.41 2.76
C SER A 16 -4.42 5.05 2.22
N TYR A 17 -4.04 3.78 2.25
CA TYR A 17 -2.77 3.33 1.68
C TYR A 17 -2.78 3.35 0.15
N ALA A 18 -3.87 2.95 -0.51
CA ALA A 18 -4.01 3.03 -1.96
C ALA A 18 -3.83 4.46 -2.47
N GLN A 19 -4.41 5.43 -1.77
CA GLN A 19 -4.25 6.86 -2.07
C GLN A 19 -2.80 7.32 -1.86
N GLY A 20 -2.17 6.98 -0.73
CA GLY A 20 -0.79 7.38 -0.45
C GLY A 20 0.22 6.81 -1.44
N PHE A 21 0.08 5.55 -1.83
CA PHE A 21 0.96 4.90 -2.80
C PHE A 21 0.73 5.43 -4.23
N ALA A 22 -0.51 5.73 -4.62
CA ALA A 22 -0.78 6.42 -5.87
C ALA A 22 -0.13 7.82 -5.90
N GLN A 23 -0.16 8.54 -4.78
CA GLN A 23 0.52 9.83 -4.64
C GLN A 23 2.05 9.69 -4.78
N TYR A 24 2.67 8.65 -4.22
CA TYR A 24 4.08 8.37 -4.43
C TYR A 24 4.40 8.06 -5.90
N LYS A 25 3.53 7.32 -6.60
CA LYS A 25 3.72 7.05 -8.02
C LYS A 25 3.70 8.33 -8.85
N VAL A 26 2.73 9.21 -8.62
CA VAL A 26 2.66 10.51 -9.29
C VAL A 26 3.89 11.36 -8.98
N ALA A 27 4.30 11.43 -7.72
CA ALA A 27 5.51 12.18 -7.31
C ALA A 27 6.79 11.61 -7.96
N SER A 28 6.90 10.28 -8.05
CA SER A 28 8.03 9.63 -8.70
C SER A 28 8.15 10.04 -10.16
N SER A 29 7.02 10.10 -10.88
CA SER A 29 6.97 10.53 -12.27
C SER A 29 7.26 12.02 -12.44
N GLU A 30 6.67 12.87 -11.59
CA GLU A 30 6.83 14.32 -11.64
C GLU A 30 8.27 14.76 -11.35
N TYR A 31 8.92 14.11 -10.38
CA TYR A 31 10.26 14.49 -9.93
C TYR A 31 11.39 13.60 -10.47
N GLY A 32 11.06 12.56 -11.25
CA GLY A 32 12.05 11.66 -11.85
C GLY A 32 12.84 10.81 -10.84
N TRP A 33 12.20 10.41 -9.74
CA TRP A 33 12.88 9.72 -8.63
C TRP A 33 12.97 8.20 -8.76
N ASP A 34 12.26 7.59 -9.71
CA ASP A 34 12.21 6.13 -9.91
C ASP A 34 11.97 5.35 -8.61
N LEU A 35 10.92 5.76 -7.87
CA LEU A 35 10.61 5.21 -6.55
C LEU A 35 10.23 3.72 -6.64
N GLN A 36 10.96 2.89 -5.91
CA GLN A 36 10.68 1.47 -5.74
C GLN A 36 9.62 1.26 -4.66
N LEU A 37 8.34 1.31 -5.04
CA LEU A 37 7.21 1.27 -4.11
C LEU A 37 7.19 0.00 -3.23
N GLY A 38 7.60 -1.16 -3.76
CA GLY A 38 7.74 -2.39 -2.98
C GLY A 38 8.77 -2.28 -1.85
N GLU A 39 9.93 -1.68 -2.12
CA GLU A 39 10.97 -1.45 -1.11
C GLU A 39 10.52 -0.40 -0.07
N ILE A 40 9.76 0.61 -0.48
CA ILE A 40 9.12 1.56 0.47
C ILE A 40 8.17 0.82 1.43
N ALA A 41 7.33 -0.09 0.91
CA ALA A 41 6.45 -0.89 1.75
C ALA A 41 7.24 -1.78 2.73
N LYS A 42 8.34 -2.37 2.26
CA LYS A 42 9.24 -3.23 3.05
C LYS A 42 9.92 -2.51 4.20
N ILE A 43 10.43 -1.29 4.01
CA ILE A 43 11.05 -0.51 5.10
C ILE A 43 10.02 -0.11 6.15
N PHE A 44 8.76 0.12 5.76
CA PHE A 44 7.70 0.45 6.71
C PHE A 44 7.23 -0.74 7.56
N ARG A 45 7.60 -1.98 7.22
CA ARG A 45 7.21 -3.17 8.00
C ARG A 45 7.79 -3.17 9.43
N GLY A 46 8.87 -2.43 9.68
CA GLY A 46 9.54 -2.38 10.98
C GLY A 46 9.93 -0.96 11.40
N GLY A 47 10.18 -0.77 12.70
CA GLY A 47 10.67 0.49 13.28
C GLY A 47 9.64 1.63 13.34
N CYS A 48 9.03 1.98 12.21
CA CYS A 48 8.11 3.11 12.10
C CYS A 48 6.79 2.90 12.89
N ILE A 49 6.04 4.00 13.08
CA ILE A 49 4.76 3.99 13.83
C ILE A 49 3.69 3.15 13.14
N ILE A 50 3.67 3.15 11.79
CA ILE A 50 2.62 2.50 11.00
C ILE A 50 2.85 1.01 10.75
N ARG A 51 3.91 0.43 11.33
CA ARG A 51 4.31 -0.97 11.15
C ARG A 51 3.15 -1.94 11.41
N ALA A 52 2.93 -2.86 10.48
CA ALA A 52 1.90 -3.89 10.58
C ALA A 52 2.17 -5.02 9.58
N ALA A 53 1.67 -6.23 9.88
CA ALA A 53 1.63 -7.34 8.91
C ALA A 53 0.94 -6.96 7.60
N PHE A 54 0.02 -5.99 7.64
CA PHE A 54 -0.62 -5.40 6.47
C PHE A 54 0.37 -4.94 5.38
N LEU A 55 1.55 -4.45 5.76
CA LEU A 55 2.52 -3.91 4.80
C LEU A 55 3.29 -4.99 4.05
N GLU A 56 3.29 -6.23 4.55
CA GLU A 56 3.77 -7.37 3.78
C GLU A 56 2.88 -7.60 2.56
N ASN A 57 1.55 -7.51 2.69
CA ASN A 57 0.65 -7.65 1.53
C ASN A 57 0.85 -6.55 0.47
N ILE A 58 1.20 -5.33 0.89
CA ILE A 58 1.51 -4.24 -0.05
C ILE A 58 2.83 -4.51 -0.77
N MET A 59 3.87 -4.93 -0.03
CA MET A 59 5.15 -5.34 -0.61
C MET A 59 4.92 -6.46 -1.63
N ASP A 60 4.20 -7.52 -1.25
CA ASP A 60 3.92 -8.65 -2.12
C ASP A 60 3.10 -8.24 -3.36
N ALA A 61 2.21 -7.26 -3.27
CA ALA A 61 1.47 -6.73 -4.41
C ALA A 61 2.40 -6.05 -5.43
N TYR A 62 3.38 -5.29 -4.97
CA TYR A 62 4.40 -4.69 -5.84
C TYR A 62 5.45 -5.70 -6.31
N ASP A 63 5.75 -6.75 -5.54
CA ASP A 63 6.59 -7.85 -6.01
C ASP A 63 5.90 -8.63 -7.14
N ARG A 64 4.57 -8.84 -7.05
CA ARG A 64 3.77 -9.44 -8.13
C ARG A 64 3.69 -8.53 -9.36
N ASN A 65 3.48 -7.23 -9.16
CA ASN A 65 3.38 -6.26 -10.24
C ASN A 65 4.08 -4.94 -9.85
N PRO A 66 5.34 -4.74 -10.24
CA PRO A 66 6.07 -3.51 -9.94
C PRO A 66 5.43 -2.25 -10.53
N ASN A 67 4.67 -2.40 -11.62
CA ASN A 67 4.02 -1.30 -12.32
C ASN A 67 2.56 -1.08 -11.88
N LEU A 68 2.13 -1.68 -10.76
CA LEU A 68 0.76 -1.59 -10.26
C LEU A 68 0.31 -0.12 -10.17
N GLU A 69 -0.79 0.22 -10.86
CA GLU A 69 -1.35 1.58 -10.88
C GLU A 69 -2.01 1.96 -9.56
N ASN A 70 -2.68 1.01 -8.93
CA ASN A 70 -3.36 1.21 -7.67
C ASN A 70 -3.45 -0.10 -6.88
N LEU A 71 -3.30 -0.05 -5.56
CA LEU A 71 -3.38 -1.23 -4.69
C LEU A 71 -4.72 -1.97 -4.81
N LEU A 72 -5.81 -1.26 -5.11
CA LEU A 72 -7.14 -1.86 -5.29
C LEU A 72 -7.25 -2.79 -6.51
N LEU A 73 -6.26 -2.79 -7.40
CA LEU A 73 -6.22 -3.66 -8.57
C LEU A 73 -5.52 -5.00 -8.29
N ASP A 74 -4.85 -5.14 -7.14
CA ASP A 74 -4.26 -6.40 -6.74
C ASP A 74 -5.30 -7.32 -6.06
N ALA A 75 -5.22 -8.62 -6.36
CA ALA A 75 -6.21 -9.61 -5.96
C ALA A 75 -6.38 -9.75 -4.43
N TYR A 76 -5.38 -9.36 -3.63
CA TYR A 76 -5.51 -9.40 -2.17
C TYR A 76 -6.43 -8.29 -1.63
N PHE A 77 -6.52 -7.16 -2.33
CA PHE A 77 -7.26 -5.97 -1.89
C PHE A 77 -8.65 -5.82 -2.53
N GLN A 78 -9.03 -6.76 -3.40
CA GLN A 78 -10.39 -6.93 -3.94
C GLN A 78 -11.27 -7.74 -2.99
#